data_AF-A0A849TB83-F1
#
_entry.id   AF-A0A849TB83-F1
#
_cell.length_a   1.000
_cell.length_b   1.000
_cell.length_c   1.000
_cell.angle_alpha   90.00
_cell.angle_beta   90.00
_cell.angle_gamma   90.00
#
_symmetry.space_group_name_H-M   'P 1'
#
loop_
_entity.id
_entity.type
_entity.pdbx_description
1 polymer ?
#
loop_
_entity_poly.entity_id
_entity_poly.type
_entity_poly.pdbx_seq_one_letter_code
_entity_poly.pdbx_strand_id
1 'polypeptide(L)'
;HETLMIYPQGNYIHESNEHPFLQIGEIKYGKPILDRVIKRDTLLAPAARCALVSMNSTVRSNLTVGHPIDLLIYEKNSLIFAHQLCLTEDDPFAKQISEAWNKGLVSALENLPKFYWESRSENTPLFQALN
;
A
#
# COMPACT_ATOMS: atom_id res chain seq x y z
N HIS A 1 19.38 7.39 12.52
CA HIS A 1 18.05 8.02 12.60
C HIS A 1 17.11 6.96 13.11
N GLU A 2 16.25 7.33 14.04
CA GLU A 2 15.22 6.47 14.62
C GLU A 2 13.88 7.18 14.45
N THR A 3 12.82 6.42 14.18
CA THR A 3 11.44 6.95 14.12
C THR A 3 10.73 6.56 15.40
N LEU A 4 10.10 7.52 16.06
CA LEU A 4 9.43 7.28 17.34
C LEU A 4 7.92 7.45 17.19
N MET A 5 7.16 6.57 17.82
CA MET A 5 5.73 6.75 18.02
C MET A 5 5.46 6.95 19.49
N ILE A 6 4.96 8.14 19.82
CA ILE A 6 4.63 8.55 21.18
C ILE A 6 3.16 8.23 21.41
N TYR A 7 2.88 7.44 22.43
CA TYR A 7 1.51 7.14 22.86
C TYR A 7 0.95 8.26 23.73
N PRO A 8 -0.39 8.38 23.87
CA PRO A 8 -1.02 9.40 24.71
C PRO A 8 -0.54 9.43 26.16
N GLN A 9 -0.04 8.31 26.68
CA GLN A 9 0.49 8.17 28.04
C GLN A 9 1.92 8.73 28.19
N GLY A 10 2.57 9.12 27.09
CA GLY A 10 3.92 9.68 27.06
C GLY A 10 5.03 8.64 26.95
N ASN A 11 4.73 7.34 27.00
CA ASN A 11 5.68 6.30 26.60
C ASN A 11 5.78 6.21 25.07
N TYR A 12 6.84 5.57 24.58
CA TYR A 12 7.11 5.48 23.15
C TYR A 12 7.65 4.11 22.74
N ILE A 13 7.55 3.83 21.43
CA ILE A 13 8.26 2.75 20.76
C ILE A 13 9.01 3.30 19.54
N HIS A 14 9.98 2.53 19.05
CA HIS A 14 10.65 2.77 17.77
C HIS A 14 10.34 1.64 16.79
N GLU A 15 10.60 1.87 15.50
CA GLU A 15 10.35 0.88 14.46
C GLU A 15 11.31 -0.32 14.55
N SER A 16 10.81 -1.54 14.33
CA SER A 16 11.66 -2.75 14.36
C SER A 16 12.35 -2.98 13.01
N ASN A 17 13.25 -3.96 12.94
CA ASN A 17 13.87 -4.34 11.67
C ASN A 17 12.91 -5.09 10.74
N GLU A 18 11.99 -5.85 11.32
CA GLU A 18 10.96 -6.63 10.65
C GLU A 18 9.82 -5.73 10.15
N HIS A 19 9.51 -4.67 10.91
CA HIS A 19 8.48 -3.68 10.56
C HIS A 19 9.06 -2.25 10.66
N PRO A 20 9.78 -1.78 9.62
CA PRO A 20 10.51 -0.53 9.66
C PRO A 20 9.64 0.69 9.30
N PHE A 21 8.41 0.73 9.83
CA PHE A 21 7.48 1.85 9.67
C PHE A 21 6.51 1.92 10.85
N LEU A 22 5.96 3.10 11.11
CA LEU A 22 4.95 3.35 12.14
C LEU A 22 3.75 4.05 11.50
N GLN A 23 2.55 3.83 12.05
CA GLN A 23 1.30 4.44 11.56
C GLN A 23 0.48 4.98 12.73
N ILE A 24 -0.23 6.09 12.49
CA ILE A 24 -1.16 6.71 13.44
C ILE A 24 -2.51 6.98 12.77
N GLY A 25 -3.57 7.17 13.55
CA GLY A 25 -4.92 7.41 13.04
C GLY A 25 -5.59 6.15 12.48
N GLU A 26 -6.15 6.23 11.28
CA GLU A 26 -6.85 5.12 10.61
C GLU A 26 -5.88 4.22 9.83
N ILE A 27 -5.33 3.23 10.52
CA ILE A 27 -4.19 2.44 10.03
C ILE A 27 -4.56 1.19 9.22
N LYS A 28 -5.80 0.71 9.32
CA LYS A 28 -6.16 -0.66 8.91
C LYS A 28 -6.11 -0.89 7.40
N TYR A 29 -6.57 0.08 6.61
CA TYR A 29 -6.81 -0.09 5.17
C TYR A 29 -5.53 -0.07 4.35
N GLY A 30 -4.57 0.80 4.71
CA GLY A 30 -3.29 0.94 4.00
C GLY A 30 -2.18 0.00 4.49
N LYS A 31 -2.32 -0.58 5.70
CA LYS A 31 -1.31 -1.48 6.28
C LYS A 31 -0.90 -2.68 5.39
N PRO A 32 -1.81 -3.38 4.70
CA PRO A 32 -1.43 -4.59 3.96
C PRO A 32 -0.44 -4.38 2.81
N ILE A 33 -0.38 -3.21 2.17
CA ILE A 33 0.63 -2.94 1.13
C ILE A 33 1.99 -2.63 1.76
N LEU A 34 1.99 -1.90 2.89
CA LEU A 34 3.22 -1.61 3.64
C LEU A 34 3.87 -2.90 4.14
N ASP A 35 3.09 -3.82 4.73
CA ASP A 35 3.58 -5.11 5.22
C ASP A 35 4.18 -6.00 4.11
N ARG A 36 3.75 -5.83 2.85
CA ARG A 36 4.25 -6.63 1.71
C ARG A 36 5.51 -6.05 1.08
N VAL A 37 5.63 -4.72 1.06
CA VAL A 37 6.63 -4.02 0.24
C VAL A 37 7.75 -3.45 1.07
N ILE A 38 7.45 -2.89 2.25
CA ILE A 38 8.40 -2.09 3.01
C ILE A 38 9.31 -3.00 3.86
N LYS A 39 10.61 -2.87 3.60
CA LYS A 39 11.71 -3.54 4.31
C LYS A 39 12.82 -2.52 4.60
N ARG A 40 13.74 -2.85 5.50
CA ARG A 40 14.85 -1.94 5.92
C ARG A 40 15.74 -1.50 4.74
N ASP A 41 15.86 -2.32 3.71
CA ASP A 41 16.64 -2.07 2.49
C ASP A 41 15.84 -1.43 1.35
N THR A 42 14.55 -1.10 1.59
CA THR A 42 13.72 -0.44 0.58
C THR A 42 14.25 0.97 0.31
N LEU A 43 14.50 1.27 -0.97
CA LEU A 43 14.92 2.60 -1.39
C LEU A 43 13.82 3.65 -1.11
N LEU A 44 14.24 4.89 -0.85
CA LEU A 44 13.33 5.98 -0.45
C LEU A 44 12.20 6.24 -1.46
N ALA A 45 12.51 6.27 -2.76
CA ALA A 45 11.50 6.56 -3.78
C ALA A 45 10.43 5.44 -3.92
N PRO A 46 10.79 4.15 -3.97
CA PRO A 46 9.81 3.07 -3.83
C PRO A 46 9.00 3.11 -2.52
N ALA A 47 9.63 3.40 -1.38
CA ALA A 47 8.94 3.50 -0.10
C ALA A 47 7.90 4.63 -0.11
N ALA A 48 8.25 5.79 -0.67
CA ALA A 48 7.36 6.92 -0.83
C ALA A 48 6.15 6.60 -1.73
N ARG A 49 6.37 5.94 -2.87
CA ARG A 49 5.25 5.46 -3.72
C ARG A 49 4.36 4.48 -2.98
N CYS A 50 4.93 3.56 -2.21
CA CYS A 50 4.17 2.61 -1.39
C CYS A 50 3.33 3.32 -0.31
N ALA A 51 3.87 4.37 0.31
CA ALA A 51 3.14 5.19 1.27
C ALA A 51 1.93 5.90 0.61
N LEU A 52 2.09 6.42 -0.61
CA LEU A 52 0.97 7.03 -1.37
C LEU A 52 -0.11 6.00 -1.73
N VAL A 53 0.27 4.78 -2.13
CA VAL A 53 -0.68 3.68 -2.39
C VAL A 53 -1.42 3.27 -1.11
N SER A 54 -0.72 3.21 0.02
CA SER A 54 -1.31 2.98 1.34
C SER A 54 -2.35 4.04 1.67
N MET A 55 -2.02 5.33 1.48
CA MET A 55 -2.98 6.42 1.71
C MET A 55 -4.17 6.38 0.76
N ASN A 56 -3.97 6.13 -0.53
CA ASN A 56 -5.07 6.02 -1.50
C ASN A 56 -6.07 4.93 -1.10
N SER A 57 -5.56 3.77 -0.62
CA SER A 57 -6.40 2.68 -0.13
C SER A 57 -7.25 3.10 1.07
N THR A 58 -6.67 3.88 1.98
CA THR A 58 -7.37 4.40 3.16
C THR A 58 -8.42 5.45 2.79
N VAL A 59 -8.08 6.46 1.98
CA VAL A 59 -9.01 7.52 1.52
C VAL A 59 -10.24 6.92 0.83
N ARG A 60 -10.05 5.89 -0.02
CA ARG A 60 -11.17 5.23 -0.70
C ARG A 60 -12.08 4.42 0.23
N SER A 61 -11.58 4.02 1.39
CA SER A 61 -12.28 3.07 2.28
C SER A 61 -12.83 3.72 3.54
N ASN A 62 -12.34 4.91 3.90
CA ASN A 62 -12.76 5.64 5.10
C ASN A 62 -12.76 7.15 4.86
N LEU A 63 -13.95 7.76 4.92
CA LEU A 63 -14.18 9.20 4.68
C LEU A 63 -13.53 10.13 5.73
N THR A 64 -13.06 9.59 6.86
CA THR A 64 -12.33 10.37 7.87
C THR A 64 -10.89 10.70 7.45
N VAL A 65 -10.41 10.07 6.37
CA VAL A 65 -9.08 10.31 5.78
C VAL A 65 -9.28 10.90 4.38
N GLY A 66 -8.59 11.98 4.09
CA GLY A 66 -8.76 12.70 2.83
C GLY A 66 -7.55 13.56 2.47
N HIS A 67 -7.65 14.19 1.31
CA HIS A 67 -6.67 15.17 0.82
C HIS A 67 -6.76 16.49 1.61
N PRO A 68 -5.70 17.32 1.62
CA PRO A 68 -4.40 17.09 0.97
C PRO A 68 -3.54 16.03 1.67
N ILE A 69 -2.67 15.36 0.90
CA ILE A 69 -1.67 14.41 1.39
C ILE A 69 -0.29 15.04 1.28
N ASP A 70 0.37 15.24 2.41
CA ASP A 70 1.76 15.71 2.47
C ASP A 70 2.73 14.52 2.49
N LEU A 71 3.79 14.61 1.68
CA LEU A 71 4.86 13.62 1.58
C LEU A 71 6.21 14.33 1.68
N LEU A 72 7.09 13.81 2.53
CA LEU A 72 8.48 14.25 2.67
C LEU A 72 9.42 13.06 2.53
N ILE A 73 10.47 13.21 1.72
CA ILE A 73 11.60 12.28 1.67
C ILE A 73 12.81 12.97 2.29
N TYR A 74 13.40 12.30 3.27
CA TYR A 74 14.60 12.78 3.96
C TYR A 74 15.78 11.83 3.69
N GLU A 75 16.84 12.37 3.12
CA GLU A 75 18.08 11.63 2.89
C GLU A 75 18.97 11.64 4.14
N LYS A 76 19.53 10.47 4.46
CA LYS A 76 20.41 10.30 5.62
C LYS A 76 21.56 11.30 5.57
N ASN A 77 21.78 12.01 6.68
CA ASN A 77 22.84 13.01 6.85
C ASN A 77 22.73 14.27 5.94
N SER A 78 21.64 14.46 5.19
CA SER A 78 21.54 15.63 4.31
C SER A 78 21.31 16.93 5.08
N LEU A 79 20.54 16.86 6.19
CA LEU A 79 20.01 18.02 6.92
C LEU A 79 19.24 19.01 6.02
N ILE A 80 18.73 18.52 4.88
CA ILE A 80 18.01 19.31 3.87
C ILE A 80 16.71 18.59 3.53
N PHE A 81 15.61 19.35 3.47
CA PHE A 81 14.30 18.89 3.02
C PHE A 81 14.16 19.13 1.51
N ALA A 82 14.84 18.31 0.72
CA ALA A 82 14.92 18.51 -0.73
C ALA A 82 13.66 18.06 -1.50
N HIS A 83 12.93 17.08 -0.95
CA HIS A 83 11.86 16.39 -1.67
C HIS A 83 10.58 16.38 -0.84
N GLN A 84 9.70 17.32 -1.15
CA GLN A 84 8.40 17.49 -0.50
C GLN A 84 7.30 17.66 -1.55
N LEU A 85 6.13 17.09 -1.28
CA LEU A 85 4.94 17.21 -2.13
C LEU A 85 3.71 17.40 -1.25
N CYS A 86 2.77 18.22 -1.71
CA CYS A 86 1.42 18.33 -1.16
C CYS A 86 0.46 17.97 -2.29
N LEU A 87 -0.21 16.82 -2.17
CA LEU A 87 -1.10 16.29 -3.19
C LEU A 87 -2.54 16.63 -2.82
N THR A 88 -3.15 17.52 -3.59
CA THR A 88 -4.57 17.84 -3.44
C THR A 88 -5.44 16.75 -4.06
N GLU A 89 -6.74 16.80 -3.83
CA GLU A 89 -7.70 15.84 -4.40
C GLU A 89 -7.66 15.82 -5.93
N ASP A 90 -7.42 16.98 -6.55
CA ASP A 90 -7.38 17.14 -7.99
C ASP A 90 -5.99 17.00 -8.62
N ASP A 91 -4.97 16.71 -7.83
CA ASP A 91 -3.59 16.63 -8.28
C ASP A 91 -3.40 15.59 -9.41
N PRO A 92 -2.90 15.99 -10.60
CA PRO A 92 -2.75 15.09 -11.73
C PRO A 92 -1.81 13.90 -11.45
N PHE A 93 -0.78 14.09 -10.63
CA PHE A 93 0.17 13.04 -10.30
C PHE A 93 -0.43 12.03 -9.31
N ALA A 94 -1.21 12.51 -8.32
CA ALA A 94 -1.96 11.64 -7.43
C ALA A 94 -2.97 10.76 -8.19
N LYS A 95 -3.70 11.35 -9.15
CA LYS A 95 -4.60 10.63 -10.07
C LYS A 95 -3.84 9.58 -10.88
N GLN A 96 -2.71 9.96 -11.48
CA GLN A 96 -1.86 9.05 -12.26
C GLN A 96 -1.36 7.85 -11.44
N ILE A 97 -0.91 8.06 -10.19
CA ILE A 97 -0.50 6.97 -9.30
C ILE A 97 -1.66 6.02 -9.02
N SER A 98 -2.84 6.57 -8.66
CA SER A 98 -4.04 5.81 -8.35
C SER A 98 -4.47 4.94 -9.55
N GLU A 99 -4.54 5.53 -10.74
CA GLU A 99 -4.90 4.84 -11.98
C GLU A 99 -3.90 3.74 -12.34
N ALA A 100 -2.60 4.03 -12.29
CA ALA A 100 -1.55 3.06 -12.58
C ALA A 100 -1.58 1.88 -11.61
N TRP A 101 -1.79 2.14 -10.31
CA TRP A 101 -1.92 1.10 -9.29
C TRP A 101 -3.13 0.21 -9.52
N ASN A 102 -4.31 0.81 -9.75
CA ASN A 102 -5.54 0.07 -10.01
C ASN A 102 -5.44 -0.82 -11.25
N LYS A 103 -4.87 -0.29 -12.34
CA LYS A 103 -4.62 -1.06 -13.56
C LYS A 103 -3.68 -2.24 -13.29
N GLY A 104 -2.62 -2.03 -12.50
CA GLY A 104 -1.71 -3.08 -12.09
C GLY A 104 -2.39 -4.18 -11.28
N LEU A 105 -3.27 -3.83 -10.34
CA LEU A 105 -4.03 -4.80 -9.54
C LEU A 105 -4.97 -5.65 -10.39
N VAL A 106 -5.72 -5.03 -11.31
CA VAL A 106 -6.60 -5.75 -12.25
C VAL A 106 -5.78 -6.72 -13.09
N SER A 107 -4.66 -6.27 -13.65
CA SER A 107 -3.78 -7.12 -14.44
C SER A 107 -3.18 -8.26 -13.61
N ALA A 108 -2.81 -8.03 -12.35
CA ALA A 108 -2.32 -9.09 -11.47
C ALA A 108 -3.39 -10.15 -11.18
N LEU A 109 -4.66 -9.73 -11.02
CA LEU A 109 -5.79 -10.63 -10.82
C LEU A 109 -6.07 -11.48 -12.06
N GLU A 110 -6.06 -10.88 -13.25
CA GLU A 110 -6.25 -11.57 -14.54
C GLU A 110 -5.18 -12.63 -14.82
N ASN A 111 -3.97 -12.44 -14.27
CA ASN A 111 -2.84 -13.35 -14.43
C ASN A 111 -2.75 -14.43 -13.33
N LEU A 112 -3.72 -14.49 -12.41
CA LEU A 112 -3.76 -15.58 -11.44
C LEU A 112 -4.01 -16.94 -12.11
N PRO A 113 -3.49 -18.03 -11.53
CA PRO A 113 -3.83 -19.35 -12.02
C PRO A 113 -5.34 -19.56 -11.95
N LYS A 114 -5.92 -20.06 -13.04
CA LYS A 114 -7.32 -20.46 -13.09
C LYS A 114 -7.61 -21.54 -12.06
N PHE A 115 -8.83 -21.56 -11.53
CA PHE A 115 -9.24 -22.67 -10.69
C PHE A 115 -9.28 -23.97 -11.50
N TYR A 116 -9.03 -25.11 -10.85
CA TYR A 116 -9.02 -26.42 -11.50
C TYR A 116 -10.37 -26.80 -12.16
N TRP A 117 -11.47 -26.13 -11.80
CA TRP A 117 -12.79 -26.32 -12.39
C TRP A 117 -13.08 -25.43 -13.59
N GLU A 118 -12.30 -24.37 -13.84
CA GLU A 118 -12.45 -23.52 -15.03
C GLU A 118 -12.03 -24.23 -16.32
N SER A 119 -11.24 -25.30 -16.23
CA SER A 119 -10.84 -26.13 -17.37
C SER A 119 -11.84 -27.25 -17.69
N ARG A 120 -12.91 -27.41 -16.90
CA ARG A 120 -13.94 -28.41 -17.17
C ARG A 120 -14.86 -27.87 -18.26
N SER A 121 -14.60 -28.25 -19.51
CA SER A 121 -15.52 -27.97 -20.62
C SER A 121 -16.90 -28.53 -20.29
N GLU A 122 -17.94 -27.76 -20.61
CA GLU A 122 -19.37 -28.02 -20.34
C GLU A 122 -19.95 -29.27 -21.05
N ASN A 123 -19.14 -30.27 -21.41
CA ASN A 123 -19.56 -31.44 -22.21
C ASN A 123 -19.27 -32.80 -21.56
N THR A 124 -19.22 -32.91 -20.23
CA THR A 124 -19.24 -34.23 -19.57
C THR A 124 -20.64 -34.54 -19.05
N PRO A 125 -21.39 -35.49 -19.64
CA PRO A 125 -22.70 -35.89 -19.12
C PRO A 125 -22.58 -36.44 -17.70
N LEU A 126 -23.53 -36.08 -16.84
CA LEU A 126 -23.58 -36.34 -15.40
C LEU A 126 -23.75 -37.82 -14.97
N PHE A 127 -23.57 -38.80 -15.86
CA PHE A 127 -23.84 -40.21 -15.54
C PHE A 127 -22.74 -41.14 -16.05
N GLN A 128 -21.61 -41.22 -15.34
CA GLN A 128 -20.70 -42.38 -15.46
C GLN A 128 -19.64 -42.49 -14.34
N ALA A 129 -19.98 -42.15 -13.10
CA ALA A 129 -19.10 -42.41 -11.95
C ALA A 129 -19.85 -43.05 -10.78
N LEU A 130 -20.65 -44.08 -11.08
CA LEU A 130 -21.08 -45.10 -10.12
C LEU A 130 -21.19 -46.42 -10.91
N ASN A 131 -20.06 -47.11 -11.07
CA ASN A 131 -19.93 -48.55 -11.27
C ASN A 131 -18.48 -48.96 -10.97
#